data_AF-A0A6J4QK05-F1
#
_entry.id   AF-A0A6J4QK05-F1
#
_cell.length_a   1.000
_cell.length_b   1.000
_cell.length_c   1.000
_cell.angle_alpha   90.00
_cell.angle_beta   90.00
_cell.angle_gamma   90.00
#
_symmetry.space_group_name_H-M   'P 1'
#
loop_
_entity.id
_entity.type
_entity.pdbx_description
1 polymer ?
#
loop_
_entity_poly.entity_id
_entity_poly.type
_entity_poly.pdbx_seq_one_letter_code
_entity_poly.pdbx_strand_id
1 'polypeptide(L)'
;MIRRGRRKGIVLKTVLTALVSAIVGGLVTALFLLIGMWSSLEEGTGAGADTGNVTIKQAPAPREPSETSATIGDEGLSVRDVYREDGPGVVSVDVTSEEVGPGGGSGFVLDEGGH
;
A
#
# COMPACT_ATOMS: atom_id res chain seq x y z
N MET A 1 40.78 -6.02 48.94
CA MET A 1 39.82 -5.25 48.12
C MET A 1 40.33 -5.11 46.67
N ILE A 2 40.39 -6.19 45.87
CA ILE A 2 40.98 -6.16 44.50
C ILE A 2 40.18 -7.09 43.56
N ARG A 3 38.94 -6.70 43.19
CA ARG A 3 38.15 -7.39 42.15
C ARG A 3 37.36 -6.45 41.22
N ARG A 4 37.62 -5.14 41.26
CA ARG A 4 36.89 -4.15 40.42
C ARG A 4 37.47 -3.96 39.00
N GLY A 5 38.75 -4.27 38.77
CA GLY A 5 39.41 -4.06 37.47
C GLY A 5 38.97 -5.04 36.35
N ARG A 6 38.76 -6.32 36.68
CA ARG A 6 38.42 -7.34 35.66
C ARG A 6 37.05 -7.12 35.00
N ARG A 7 36.06 -6.59 35.74
CA ARG A 7 34.70 -6.38 35.21
C ARG A 7 34.67 -5.29 34.14
N LYS A 8 35.43 -4.20 34.31
CA LYS A 8 35.52 -3.10 33.34
C LYS A 8 36.09 -3.57 32.00
N GLY A 9 37.11 -4.43 32.01
CA GLY A 9 37.72 -4.97 30.80
C GLY A 9 36.79 -5.93 30.03
N ILE A 10 35.92 -6.65 30.72
CA ILE A 10 34.92 -7.52 30.07
C ILE A 10 33.81 -6.66 29.44
N VAL A 11 33.30 -5.68 30.18
CA VAL A 11 32.25 -4.77 29.68
C VAL A 11 32.73 -3.96 28.49
N LEU A 12 33.97 -3.45 28.51
CA LEU A 12 34.53 -2.70 27.38
C LEU A 12 34.64 -3.56 26.11
N LYS A 13 35.03 -4.84 26.24
CA LYS A 13 35.08 -5.77 25.11
C LYS A 13 33.69 -6.06 24.56
N THR A 14 32.69 -6.26 25.43
CA THR A 14 31.30 -6.48 25.02
C THR A 14 30.72 -5.27 24.29
N VAL A 15 30.97 -4.06 24.79
CA VAL A 15 30.52 -2.82 24.14
C VAL A 15 31.22 -2.66 22.79
N LEU A 16 32.52 -2.95 22.71
CA LEU A 16 33.25 -2.90 21.44
C LEU A 16 32.71 -3.90 20.43
N THR A 17 32.41 -5.15 20.83
CA THR A 17 31.82 -6.15 19.92
C THR A 17 30.41 -5.77 19.49
N ALA A 18 29.60 -5.19 20.40
CA ALA A 18 28.26 -4.73 20.07
C ALA A 18 28.31 -3.56 19.07
N LEU A 19 29.25 -2.62 19.25
CA LEU A 19 29.46 -1.51 18.32
C LEU A 19 29.88 -2.00 16.94
N VAL A 20 30.86 -2.92 16.88
CA VAL A 20 31.32 -3.50 15.61
C VAL A 20 30.18 -4.26 14.92
N SER A 21 29.40 -5.04 15.67
CA SER A 21 28.25 -5.74 15.13
C SER A 21 27.16 -4.80 14.61
N ALA A 22 26.91 -3.69 15.30
CA ALA A 22 25.93 -2.71 14.88
C ALA A 22 26.37 -1.98 13.59
N ILE A 23 27.66 -1.66 13.45
CA ILE A 23 28.21 -1.05 12.24
C ILE A 23 28.11 -2.02 11.06
N VAL A 24 28.57 -3.27 11.25
CA VAL A 24 28.53 -4.28 10.17
C VAL A 24 27.08 -4.60 9.79
N GLY A 25 26.21 -4.84 10.77
CA GLY A 25 24.79 -5.09 10.53
C GLY A 25 24.11 -3.93 9.80
N GLY A 26 24.34 -2.69 10.27
CA GLY A 26 23.79 -1.49 9.64
C GLY A 26 24.28 -1.28 8.21
N LEU A 27 25.57 -1.51 7.94
CA LEU A 27 26.14 -1.43 6.59
C LEU A 27 25.55 -2.49 5.66
N VAL A 28 25.35 -3.72 6.14
CA VAL A 28 24.72 -4.79 5.36
C VAL A 28 23.28 -4.43 5.04
N THR A 29 22.49 -3.99 6.03
CA THR A 29 21.10 -3.56 5.80
C THR A 29 21.03 -2.38 4.82
N ALA A 30 21.90 -1.38 4.96
CA ALA A 30 21.96 -0.24 4.04
C ALA A 30 22.34 -0.67 2.61
N LEU A 31 23.26 -1.64 2.46
CA LEU A 31 23.64 -2.19 1.16
C LEU A 31 22.48 -2.94 0.51
N PHE A 32 21.72 -3.75 1.27
CA PHE A 32 20.53 -4.44 0.77
C PHE A 32 19.45 -3.46 0.31
N LEU A 33 19.21 -2.37 1.06
CA LEU A 33 18.29 -1.33 0.65
C LEU A 33 18.76 -0.59 -0.61
N LEU A 34 20.06 -0.31 -0.72
CA LEU A 34 20.64 0.32 -1.91
C LEU A 34 20.50 -0.58 -3.13
N ILE A 35 20.88 -1.85 -3.04
CA ILE A 35 20.74 -2.81 -4.14
C ILE A 35 19.27 -3.01 -4.48
N GLY A 36 18.40 -3.19 -3.49
CA GLY A 36 16.95 -3.32 -3.70
C GLY A 36 16.34 -2.09 -4.38
N MET A 37 16.78 -0.88 -4.02
CA MET A 37 16.36 0.35 -4.69
C MET A 37 16.88 0.41 -6.13
N TRP A 38 18.13 0.02 -6.39
CA TRP A 38 18.70 -0.02 -7.74
C TRP A 38 18.04 -1.10 -8.62
N SER A 39 17.79 -2.30 -8.09
CA SER A 39 17.06 -3.37 -8.78
C SER A 39 15.59 -3.02 -9.00
N SER A 40 14.97 -2.31 -8.04
CA SER A 40 13.61 -1.78 -8.22
C SER A 40 13.55 -0.66 -9.25
N LEU A 41 14.64 0.08 -9.51
CA LEU A 41 14.74 0.98 -10.65
C LEU A 41 14.82 0.22 -11.99
N GLU A 42 15.40 -0.99 -11.99
CA GLU A 42 15.56 -1.82 -13.18
C GLU A 42 14.24 -2.50 -13.61
N GLU A 43 13.35 -2.80 -12.67
CA GLU A 43 11.99 -3.32 -12.95
C GLU A 43 10.86 -2.28 -12.80
N GLY A 44 11.16 -1.09 -12.26
CA GLY A 44 10.14 -0.11 -11.88
C GLY A 44 10.62 1.33 -11.93
N THR A 45 10.50 1.92 -13.12
CA THR A 45 10.50 3.36 -13.44
C THR A 45 11.86 4.06 -13.63
N GLY A 46 12.07 4.56 -14.85
CA GLY A 46 11.80 5.99 -15.04
C GLY A 46 12.77 6.98 -14.39
N ALA A 47 14.03 6.62 -14.17
CA ALA A 47 15.11 7.57 -13.89
C ALA A 47 16.12 7.73 -15.04
N GLY A 48 15.78 7.22 -16.23
CA GLY A 48 16.37 7.66 -17.49
C GLY A 48 15.36 8.57 -18.16
N ALA A 49 15.78 9.78 -18.51
CA ALA A 49 15.06 10.63 -19.43
C ALA A 49 15.03 9.97 -20.82
N ASP A 50 14.25 8.89 -20.96
CA ASP A 50 13.64 8.59 -22.23
C ASP A 50 12.68 9.75 -22.46
N THR A 51 13.21 10.76 -23.14
CA THR A 51 12.42 11.83 -23.76
C THR A 51 11.71 11.18 -24.95
N GLY A 52 10.88 10.18 -24.66
CA GLY A 52 9.93 9.62 -25.58
C GLY A 52 9.09 10.79 -26.02
N ASN A 53 9.25 11.17 -27.28
CA ASN A 53 8.55 12.27 -27.89
C ASN A 53 7.03 11.99 -27.80
N VAL A 54 6.41 12.43 -26.72
CA VAL A 54 4.97 12.30 -26.52
C VAL A 54 4.32 13.34 -27.41
N THR A 55 3.95 12.92 -28.62
CA THR A 55 3.12 13.75 -29.50
C THR A 55 1.73 13.80 -28.89
N ILE A 56 1.45 14.82 -28.09
CA ILE A 56 0.12 15.06 -27.50
C ILE A 56 -0.81 15.41 -28.66
N LYS A 57 -1.57 14.41 -29.15
CA LYS A 57 -2.66 14.67 -30.08
C LYS A 57 -3.81 15.28 -29.28
N GLN A 58 -3.92 16.60 -29.32
CA GLN A 58 -5.07 17.30 -28.78
C GLN A 58 -6.32 16.82 -29.51
N ALA A 59 -7.23 16.16 -28.78
CA ALA A 59 -8.55 15.85 -29.29
C ALA A 59 -9.28 17.17 -29.61
N PRO A 60 -10.06 17.24 -30.70
CA PRO A 60 -10.88 18.41 -30.98
C PRO A 60 -11.72 18.76 -29.76
N ALA A 61 -11.76 20.05 -29.40
CA ALA A 61 -12.66 20.51 -28.35
C ALA A 61 -14.09 20.02 -28.65
N PRO A 62 -14.81 19.47 -27.65
CA PRO A 62 -16.21 19.11 -27.82
C PRO A 62 -16.94 20.31 -28.43
N ARG A 63 -17.49 20.14 -29.63
CA ARG A 63 -18.07 21.26 -30.40
C ARG A 63 -19.36 21.78 -29.78
N GLU A 64 -19.94 21.01 -28.87
CA GLU A 64 -21.11 21.39 -28.10
C GLU A 64 -20.84 21.06 -26.63
N PRO A 65 -21.37 21.85 -25.67
CA PRO A 65 -21.52 21.34 -24.32
C PRO A 65 -22.23 20.00 -24.47
N SER A 66 -21.62 18.93 -23.97
CA SER A 66 -22.35 17.69 -23.85
C SER A 66 -23.55 18.04 -22.98
N GLU A 67 -24.75 18.07 -23.56
CA GLU A 67 -26.02 17.99 -22.85
C GLU A 67 -26.12 16.57 -22.26
N THR A 68 -25.12 16.21 -21.47
CA THR A 68 -25.20 15.26 -20.38
C THR A 68 -25.11 16.07 -19.09
N SER A 69 -25.83 17.20 -19.04
CA SER A 69 -26.85 17.19 -18.01
C SER A 69 -27.75 16.06 -18.44
N ALA A 70 -27.56 14.88 -17.86
CA ALA A 70 -28.71 14.04 -17.63
C ALA A 70 -29.68 14.99 -16.95
N THR A 71 -30.64 15.53 -17.72
CA THR A 71 -31.98 15.65 -17.20
C THR A 71 -32.20 14.28 -16.59
N ILE A 72 -32.03 14.21 -15.27
CA ILE A 72 -32.64 13.18 -14.46
C ILE A 72 -34.10 13.41 -14.80
N GLY A 73 -34.56 12.77 -15.88
CA GLY A 73 -35.97 12.63 -16.14
C GLY A 73 -36.54 12.07 -14.86
N ASP A 74 -37.80 12.33 -14.60
CA ASP A 74 -38.57 11.72 -13.51
C ASP A 74 -38.58 10.16 -13.55
N GLU A 75 -37.74 9.54 -14.38
CA GLU A 75 -37.58 8.11 -14.67
C GLU A 75 -36.15 7.60 -14.40
N GLY A 76 -35.22 8.44 -13.96
CA GLY A 76 -33.90 8.00 -13.51
C GLY A 76 -33.95 7.50 -12.07
N LEU A 77 -33.59 6.23 -11.83
CA LEU A 77 -33.47 5.70 -10.46
C LEU A 77 -32.57 6.62 -9.65
N SER A 78 -33.12 7.20 -8.59
CA SER A 78 -32.32 8.02 -7.70
C SER A 78 -31.31 7.12 -7.00
N VAL A 79 -30.16 7.69 -6.61
CA VAL A 79 -29.18 6.96 -5.78
C VAL A 79 -29.85 6.36 -4.53
N ARG A 80 -30.89 7.03 -4.01
CA ARG A 80 -31.69 6.55 -2.88
C ARG A 80 -32.51 5.30 -3.22
N ASP A 81 -33.00 5.18 -4.44
CA ASP A 81 -33.77 4.00 -4.88
C ASP A 81 -32.84 2.79 -4.99
N VAL A 82 -31.62 2.98 -5.52
CA VAL A 82 -30.57 1.94 -5.56
C VAL A 82 -30.23 1.45 -4.15
N TYR A 83 -30.00 2.35 -3.19
CA TYR A 83 -29.75 1.94 -1.80
C TYR A 83 -30.94 1.25 -1.15
N ARG A 84 -32.16 1.55 -1.57
CA ARG A 84 -33.37 0.94 -1.03
C ARG A 84 -33.58 -0.48 -1.56
N GLU A 85 -33.28 -0.70 -2.84
CA GLU A 85 -33.46 -1.98 -3.53
C GLU A 85 -32.28 -2.92 -3.29
N ASP A 86 -31.05 -2.46 -3.51
CA ASP A 86 -29.84 -3.31 -3.48
C ASP A 86 -29.11 -3.29 -2.13
N GLY A 87 -29.36 -2.26 -1.31
CA GLY A 87 -28.71 -2.10 -0.01
C GLY A 87 -28.82 -3.32 0.93
N PRO A 88 -29.97 -4.01 1.03
CA PRO A 88 -30.11 -5.22 1.84
C PRO A 88 -29.21 -6.39 1.44
N GLY A 89 -28.72 -6.40 0.19
CA GLY A 89 -27.79 -7.43 -0.31
C GLY A 89 -26.34 -7.23 0.13
N VAL A 90 -26.00 -6.09 0.74
CA VAL A 90 -24.63 -5.77 1.16
C VAL A 90 -24.41 -6.17 2.62
N VAL A 91 -23.35 -6.93 2.88
CA VAL A 91 -23.02 -7.43 4.22
C VAL A 91 -21.61 -7.02 4.65
N SER A 92 -21.43 -6.83 5.96
CA SER A 92 -20.10 -6.73 6.57
C SER A 92 -19.59 -8.14 6.87
N VAL A 93 -18.36 -8.42 6.49
CA VAL A 93 -17.69 -9.69 6.72
C VAL A 93 -16.56 -9.46 7.71
N ASP A 94 -16.72 -10.00 8.91
CA ASP A 94 -15.68 -9.98 9.95
C ASP A 94 -14.95 -11.33 9.97
N VAL A 95 -13.63 -11.29 9.89
CA VAL A 95 -12.77 -12.48 9.90
C VAL A 95 -11.89 -12.43 11.14
N THR A 96 -12.18 -13.32 12.09
CA THR A 96 -11.31 -13.53 13.25
C THR A 96 -10.41 -14.72 12.99
N SER A 97 -9.10 -14.47 12.82
CA SER A 97 -8.08 -15.52 12.69
C SER A 97 -7.10 -15.44 13.85
N GLU A 98 -6.78 -16.59 14.45
CA GLU A 98 -5.78 -16.69 15.52
C GLU A 98 -4.35 -16.40 15.02
N GLU A 99 -4.09 -16.61 13.72
CA GLU A 99 -2.76 -16.44 13.12
C GLU A 99 -2.55 -15.04 12.51
N VAL A 100 -3.60 -14.43 11.95
CA VAL A 100 -3.51 -13.16 11.19
C VAL A 100 -4.06 -11.97 11.98
N GLY A 101 -4.81 -12.22 13.06
CA GLY A 101 -5.54 -11.19 13.80
C GLY A 101 -6.90 -10.86 13.16
N PRO A 102 -7.68 -9.93 13.75
CA PRO A 102 -8.98 -9.54 13.22
C PRO A 102 -8.82 -8.75 11.92
N GLY A 103 -9.49 -9.21 10.86
CA GLY A 103 -9.66 -8.50 9.59
C GLY A 103 -11.14 -8.38 9.24
N GLY A 104 -11.48 -7.52 8.30
CA GLY A 104 -12.87 -7.38 7.84
C GLY A 104 -12.99 -6.65 6.51
N GLY A 105 -14.12 -6.86 5.84
CA GLY A 105 -14.44 -6.28 4.53
C GLY A 105 -15.94 -6.26 4.25
N SER A 106 -16.32 -5.88 3.04
CA SER A 106 -17.71 -5.88 2.57
C SER A 106 -17.92 -6.96 1.50
N GLY A 107 -19.09 -7.60 1.53
CA GLY A 107 -19.52 -8.58 0.53
C GLY A 107 -20.94 -8.33 0.05
N PHE A 108 -21.36 -9.08 -0.97
CA PHE A 108 -22.73 -9.08 -1.50
C PHE A 108 -23.30 -10.49 -1.42
N VAL A 109 -24.60 -10.59 -1.13
CA VAL A 109 -25.36 -11.84 -1.21
C VAL A 109 -25.93 -11.99 -2.63
N LEU A 110 -25.58 -13.10 -3.28
CA LEU A 110 -25.91 -13.45 -4.65
C LEU A 110 -27.23 -14.23 -4.75
N ASP A 111 -27.59 -14.99 -3.71
CA ASP A 111 -28.82 -15.77 -3.67
C ASP A 111 -29.44 -15.90 -2.26
N GLU A 112 -30.68 -16.38 -2.20
CA GLU A 112 -31.42 -16.60 -0.94
C GLU A 112 -30.79 -17.69 -0.04
N GLY A 113 -29.86 -18.49 -0.58
CA GLY A 113 -29.07 -19.47 0.17
C GLY A 113 -27.90 -18.85 0.93
N GLY A 114 -27.61 -17.56 0.69
CA GLY A 114 -26.55 -16.81 1.38
C GLY A 114 -25.17 -16.93 0.75
N HIS A 115 -25.09 -17.25 -0.55
CA HIS A 115 -23.84 -17.26 -1.31
C HIS A 115 -23.41 -15.88 -1.78
#